data_AF-A0A3C0YBI9-F1
#
_entry.id   AF-A0A3C0YBI9-F1
#
_cell.length_a   1.000
_cell.length_b   1.000
_cell.length_c   1.000
_cell.angle_alpha   90.00
_cell.angle_beta   90.00
_cell.angle_gamma   90.00
#
_symmetry.space_group_name_H-M   'P 1'
#
loop_
_entity.id
_entity.type
_entity.pdbx_description
1 polymer ?
#
loop_
_entity_poly.entity_id
_entity_poly.type
_entity_poly.pdbx_seq_one_letter_code
_entity_poly.pdbx_strand_id
1 'polypeptide(L)'
;YGFEFVVAGLFASALGVALGFAVHYGFVLLLAGLVETALPAPTLWPVAFGMGMGLTLLLAFGLPPVLQLAQVPPLRVIRREVGNLKPASLAVLGLGMAGFAALLVAASSDLKLGLISVGGFLAAVLVFAVASFAAVKLLRASVNEATAPRWLVLATRQLSARPAYAVVQISALAVGLLALMLLVLLRTDLISSWRQATPADAPNRFVINVQPEQSDAFQQALRDGGVKKFDWYPMIRGRLVAVNGKAVTPDDFEDDRAKRLVDREFNLSNSAQQPTHNQVVAGRWTAGEKDAISVEEGLAKTLGLKLGDRLRFDIAGQLNDAKITSLRKVDWGSMHVNFFVMYPVAQLADVPVSYISAFRA
;
A
#
# COMPACT_ATOMS: atom_id res chain seq x y z
N TYR A 1 31.06 -27.13 -8.57
CA TYR A 1 30.14 -26.19 -9.26
C TYR A 1 28.91 -25.80 -8.44
N GLY A 2 27.87 -26.62 -8.29
CA GLY A 2 26.63 -26.20 -7.59
C GLY A 2 26.84 -25.81 -6.11
N PHE A 3 27.62 -26.60 -5.38
CA PHE A 3 27.97 -26.31 -3.98
C PHE A 3 28.81 -25.03 -3.83
N GLU A 4 29.87 -24.88 -4.62
CA GLU A 4 30.71 -23.66 -4.63
C GLU A 4 29.89 -22.41 -4.96
N PHE A 5 28.92 -22.54 -5.88
CA PHE A 5 28.03 -21.47 -6.27
C PHE A 5 27.09 -21.03 -5.12
N VAL A 6 26.55 -22.00 -4.36
CA VAL A 6 25.75 -21.72 -3.16
C VAL A 6 26.61 -21.08 -2.06
N VAL A 7 27.81 -21.59 -1.81
CA VAL A 7 28.73 -21.03 -0.80
C VAL A 7 29.13 -19.59 -1.14
N ALA A 8 29.47 -19.33 -2.41
CA ALA A 8 29.74 -17.98 -2.89
C ALA A 8 28.50 -17.07 -2.71
N GLY A 9 27.30 -17.61 -2.98
CA GLY A 9 26.04 -16.89 -2.77
C GLY A 9 25.75 -16.56 -1.32
N LEU A 10 26.01 -17.49 -0.40
CA LEU A 10 25.87 -17.27 1.04
C LEU A 10 26.81 -16.16 1.51
N PHE A 11 28.08 -16.23 1.09
CA PHE A 11 29.06 -15.22 1.45
C PHE A 11 28.70 -13.83 0.90
N ALA A 12 28.34 -13.75 -0.39
CA ALA A 12 27.93 -12.50 -1.02
C ALA A 12 26.66 -11.93 -0.37
N SER A 13 25.68 -12.78 -0.04
CA SER A 13 24.45 -12.35 0.62
C SER A 13 24.70 -11.88 2.05
N ALA A 14 25.55 -12.58 2.81
CA ALA A 14 25.95 -12.17 4.16
C ALA A 14 26.67 -10.82 4.16
N LEU A 15 27.58 -10.61 3.20
CA LEU A 15 28.26 -9.33 3.03
C LEU A 15 27.28 -8.20 2.66
N GLY A 16 26.32 -8.48 1.78
CA GLY A 16 25.26 -7.54 1.42
C GLY A 16 24.38 -7.16 2.60
N VAL A 17 23.98 -8.12 3.44
CA VAL A 17 23.22 -7.86 4.67
C VAL A 17 24.06 -7.06 5.67
N ALA A 18 25.34 -7.37 5.85
CA ALA A 18 26.23 -6.62 6.73
C ALA A 18 26.40 -5.16 6.29
N LEU A 19 26.58 -4.92 4.99
CA LEU A 19 26.61 -3.58 4.40
C LEU A 19 25.28 -2.85 4.60
N GLY A 20 24.15 -3.52 4.36
CA GLY A 20 22.81 -2.96 4.59
C GLY A 20 22.59 -2.56 6.06
N PHE A 21 23.06 -3.40 7.00
CA PHE A 21 23.02 -3.11 8.43
C PHE A 21 23.89 -1.90 8.79
N ALA A 22 25.09 -1.78 8.23
CA ALA A 22 25.96 -0.63 8.45
C ALA A 22 25.32 0.67 7.95
N VAL A 23 24.68 0.65 6.78
CA VAL A 23 23.93 1.81 6.24
C VAL A 23 22.75 2.16 7.14
N HIS A 24 21.96 1.16 7.57
CA HIS A 24 20.86 1.37 8.51
C HIS A 24 21.33 2.01 9.83
N TYR A 25 22.41 1.49 10.41
CA TYR A 25 22.99 2.03 11.63
C TYR A 25 23.47 3.48 11.45
N GLY A 26 24.08 3.78 10.31
CA GLY A 26 24.45 5.15 9.93
C GLY A 26 23.25 6.10 9.88
N PHE A 27 22.12 5.66 9.33
CA PHE A 27 20.87 6.43 9.34
C PHE A 27 20.34 6.67 10.76
N VAL A 28 20.34 5.65 11.62
CA VAL A 28 19.87 5.80 13.00
C VAL A 28 20.71 6.83 13.76
N LEU A 29 22.04 6.83 13.57
CA LEU A 29 22.94 7.83 14.16
C LEU A 29 22.63 9.25 13.71
N LEU A 30 22.34 9.46 12.41
CA LEU A 30 21.99 10.78 11.88
C LEU A 30 20.65 11.28 12.41
N LEU A 31 19.70 10.39 12.70
CA LEU A 31 18.38 10.73 13.23
C LEU A 31 18.30 10.84 14.75
N ALA A 32 19.30 10.36 15.49
CA ALA A 32 19.28 10.32 16.97
C ALA A 32 19.11 11.71 17.63
N GLY A 33 19.43 12.80 16.92
CA GLY A 33 19.21 14.17 17.39
C GLY A 33 17.84 14.79 17.03
N LEU A 34 17.05 14.16 16.15
CA LEU A 34 15.71 14.63 15.74
C LEU A 34 14.57 13.87 16.40
N VAL A 35 14.82 12.64 16.88
CA VAL A 35 13.79 11.74 17.40
C VAL A 35 14.18 11.33 18.81
N GLU A 36 13.44 11.82 19.81
CA GLU A 36 13.70 11.55 21.24
C GLU A 36 13.28 10.13 21.68
N THR A 37 12.61 9.38 20.81
CA THR A 37 12.15 8.01 21.11
C THR A 37 13.15 6.97 20.62
N ALA A 38 13.54 6.07 21.53
CA ALA A 38 14.38 4.92 21.18
C ALA A 38 13.64 4.03 20.16
N LEU A 39 14.23 3.86 18.98
CA LEU A 39 13.71 2.94 17.99
C LEU A 39 13.91 1.50 18.47
N PRO A 40 12.90 0.61 18.31
CA PRO A 40 13.05 -0.79 18.68
C PRO A 40 14.18 -1.44 17.88
N ALA A 41 14.90 -2.36 18.51
CA ALA A 41 16.00 -3.07 17.86
C ALA A 41 15.50 -3.83 16.62
N PRO A 42 16.28 -3.85 15.52
CA PRO A 42 15.91 -4.60 14.32
C PRO A 42 15.79 -6.10 14.65
N THR A 43 14.74 -6.74 14.12
CA THR A 43 14.53 -8.18 14.26
C THR A 43 15.51 -8.97 13.37
N LEU A 44 15.58 -10.29 13.52
CA LEU A 44 16.38 -11.17 12.64
C LEU A 44 15.71 -11.43 11.28
N TRP A 45 14.45 -11.04 11.12
CA TRP A 45 13.69 -11.30 9.90
C TRP A 45 14.28 -10.64 8.64
N PRO A 46 14.69 -9.35 8.65
CA PRO A 46 15.37 -8.72 7.52
C PRO A 46 16.66 -9.42 7.08
N VAL A 47 17.38 -10.04 8.03
CA VAL A 47 18.61 -10.80 7.74
C VAL A 47 18.26 -12.07 6.97
N ALA A 48 17.30 -12.85 7.48
CA ALA A 48 16.83 -14.07 6.81
C ALA A 48 16.23 -13.75 5.43
N PHE A 49 15.44 -12.68 5.35
CA PHE A 49 14.81 -12.23 4.10
C PHE A 49 15.85 -11.77 3.07
N GLY A 50 16.83 -10.96 3.48
CA GLY A 50 17.92 -10.50 2.62
C GLY A 50 18.78 -11.66 2.10
N MET A 51 19.13 -12.63 2.96
CA MET A 51 19.84 -13.84 2.53
C MET A 51 19.00 -14.68 1.56
N GLY A 52 17.71 -14.88 1.86
CA GLY A 52 16.79 -15.60 0.98
C GLY A 52 16.65 -14.95 -0.40
N MET A 53 16.58 -13.61 -0.44
CA MET A 53 16.58 -12.83 -1.68
C MET A 53 17.87 -13.03 -2.49
N GLY A 54 19.03 -12.82 -1.87
CA GLY A 54 20.33 -12.96 -2.55
C GLY A 54 20.54 -14.37 -3.12
N LEU A 55 20.26 -15.41 -2.33
CA LEU A 55 20.37 -16.80 -2.77
C LEU A 55 19.39 -17.13 -3.89
N THR A 56 18.13 -16.71 -3.76
CA THR A 56 17.12 -17.01 -4.78
C THR A 56 17.46 -16.35 -6.10
N LEU A 57 17.88 -15.08 -6.10
CA LEU A 57 18.29 -14.39 -7.33
C LEU A 57 19.52 -15.06 -7.96
N LEU A 58 20.51 -15.43 -7.16
CA LEU A 58 21.70 -16.10 -7.65
C LEU A 58 21.36 -17.47 -8.26
N LEU A 59 20.55 -18.28 -7.58
CA LEU A 59 20.14 -19.59 -8.05
C LEU A 59 19.22 -19.50 -9.27
N ALA A 60 18.29 -18.55 -9.29
CA ALA A 60 17.34 -18.38 -10.37
C ALA A 60 17.99 -17.95 -11.68
N PHE A 61 18.90 -16.97 -11.62
CA PHE A 61 19.46 -16.34 -12.81
C PHE A 61 20.88 -16.81 -13.13
N GLY A 62 21.67 -17.20 -12.13
CA GLY A 62 23.07 -17.56 -12.31
C GLY A 62 23.36 -19.05 -12.42
N LEU A 63 22.58 -19.92 -11.76
CA LEU A 63 22.81 -21.37 -11.83
C LEU A 63 22.47 -22.01 -13.19
N PRO A 64 21.38 -21.63 -13.92
CA PRO A 64 21.08 -22.20 -15.23
C PRO A 64 22.21 -22.11 -16.26
N PRO A 65 22.88 -20.95 -16.49
CA PRO A 65 23.99 -20.88 -17.44
C PRO A 65 25.23 -21.67 -16.98
N VAL A 66 25.51 -21.72 -15.67
CA VAL A 66 26.62 -22.52 -15.11
C VAL A 66 26.40 -24.01 -15.36
N LEU A 67 25.19 -24.51 -15.14
CA LEU A 67 24.84 -25.92 -15.39
C LEU A 67 24.88 -26.26 -16.89
N GLN A 68 24.55 -25.32 -17.77
CA GLN A 68 24.69 -25.53 -19.21
C GLN A 68 26.15 -25.65 -19.62
N LEU A 69 27.02 -24.75 -19.12
CA LEU A 69 28.46 -24.75 -19.39
C LEU A 69 29.15 -26.02 -18.88
N ALA A 70 28.81 -26.48 -17.67
CA ALA A 70 29.42 -27.65 -17.05
C ALA A 70 29.22 -28.96 -17.84
N GLN A 71 28.28 -28.99 -18.79
CA GLN A 71 27.93 -30.20 -19.53
C GLN A 71 28.04 -30.05 -21.07
N VAL A 72 28.84 -29.11 -21.56
CA VAL A 72 29.20 -29.00 -22.98
C VAL A 72 30.46 -29.83 -23.25
N PRO A 73 30.40 -30.87 -24.10
CA PRO A 73 31.59 -31.62 -24.51
C PRO A 73 32.62 -30.69 -25.16
N PRO A 74 33.94 -30.86 -24.91
CA PRO A 74 34.99 -30.02 -25.49
C PRO A 74 34.93 -29.93 -27.03
N LEU A 75 34.52 -31.02 -27.69
CA LEU A 75 34.31 -31.08 -29.14
C LEU A 75 33.24 -30.09 -29.65
N ARG A 76 32.21 -29.79 -28.86
CA ARG A 76 31.16 -28.81 -29.24
C ARG A 76 31.62 -27.37 -29.10
N VAL A 77 32.55 -27.10 -28.17
CA VAL A 77 33.20 -25.79 -28.04
C VAL A 77 34.00 -25.46 -29.30
N ILE A 78 34.71 -26.46 -29.84
CA ILE A 78 35.49 -26.32 -31.09
C ILE A 78 34.56 -26.15 -32.31
N ARG A 79 33.42 -26.85 -32.36
CA ARG A 79 32.44 -26.73 -33.45
C ARG A 79 31.48 -25.54 -33.36
N ARG A 80 31.52 -24.76 -32.27
CA ARG A 80 30.56 -23.66 -31.98
C ARG A 80 29.09 -24.11 -32.04
N GLU A 81 28.81 -25.37 -31.73
CA GLU A 81 27.45 -25.90 -31.68
C GLU A 81 26.82 -25.59 -30.32
N VAL A 82 25.94 -24.58 -30.27
CA VAL A 82 25.09 -24.31 -29.11
C VAL A 82 24.03 -25.41 -29.03
N GLY A 83 24.19 -26.34 -28.08
CA GLY A 83 23.22 -27.42 -27.86
C GLY A 83 21.89 -26.91 -27.30
N ASN A 84 20.86 -27.77 -27.36
CA ASN A 84 19.53 -27.46 -26.82
C ASN A 84 19.55 -27.28 -25.29
N LEU A 85 18.62 -26.48 -24.78
CA LEU A 85 18.38 -26.30 -23.34
C LEU A 85 18.10 -27.67 -22.70
N LYS A 86 18.85 -28.01 -21.65
CA LYS A 86 18.69 -29.28 -20.95
C LYS A 86 17.52 -29.21 -19.93
N PRO A 87 16.82 -30.34 -19.68
CA PRO A 87 15.72 -30.38 -18.71
C PRO A 87 16.11 -29.88 -17.31
N ALA A 88 17.32 -30.19 -16.86
CA ALA A 88 17.83 -29.71 -15.57
C ALA A 88 17.95 -28.18 -15.51
N SER A 89 18.40 -27.53 -16.58
CA SER A 89 18.48 -26.07 -16.65
C SER A 89 17.10 -25.41 -16.70
N LEU A 90 16.14 -26.04 -17.37
CA LEU A 90 14.73 -25.61 -17.38
C LEU A 90 14.07 -25.74 -16.01
N ALA A 91 14.32 -26.85 -15.30
CA ALA A 91 13.82 -27.06 -13.95
C ALA A 91 14.38 -26.04 -12.95
N VAL A 92 15.69 -25.75 -13.02
CA VAL A 92 16.32 -24.73 -12.17
C VAL A 92 15.82 -23.34 -12.49
N LEU A 93 15.61 -23.00 -13.77
CA LEU A 93 15.01 -21.74 -14.17
C LEU A 93 13.58 -21.60 -13.65
N GLY A 94 12.75 -22.65 -13.79
CA GLY A 94 11.38 -22.67 -13.29
C GLY A 94 11.31 -22.54 -11.77
N LEU A 95 12.15 -23.27 -11.04
CA LEU A 95 12.28 -23.15 -9.58
C LEU A 95 12.75 -21.75 -9.18
N GLY A 96 13.67 -21.17 -9.94
CA GLY A 96 14.15 -19.81 -9.74
C GLY A 96 13.06 -18.75 -9.92
N MET A 97 12.27 -18.86 -10.99
CA MET A 97 11.13 -17.98 -11.23
C MET A 97 10.05 -18.14 -10.16
N ALA A 98 9.77 -19.36 -9.71
CA ALA A 98 8.85 -19.63 -8.62
C ALA A 98 9.34 -19.04 -7.29
N GLY A 99 10.64 -19.19 -6.98
CA GLY A 99 11.28 -18.57 -5.82
C GLY A 99 11.21 -17.05 -5.89
N PHE A 100 11.49 -16.45 -7.04
CA PHE A 100 11.35 -15.00 -7.23
C PHE A 100 9.91 -14.51 -7.03
N ALA A 101 8.93 -15.24 -7.57
CA ALA A 101 7.52 -14.93 -7.35
C ALA A 101 7.13 -15.05 -5.86
N ALA A 102 7.59 -16.09 -5.18
CA ALA A 102 7.38 -16.27 -3.75
C ALA A 102 8.00 -15.14 -2.92
N LEU A 103 9.19 -14.67 -3.31
CA LEU A 103 9.84 -13.52 -2.67
C LEU A 103 9.09 -12.22 -2.91
N LEU A 104 8.55 -11.97 -4.11
CA LEU A 104 7.71 -10.80 -4.38
C LEU A 104 6.44 -10.80 -3.51
N VAL A 105 5.83 -11.98 -3.33
CA VAL A 105 4.69 -12.14 -2.43
C VAL A 105 5.10 -11.92 -0.98
N ALA A 106 6.21 -12.52 -0.53
CA ALA A 106 6.70 -12.37 0.83
C ALA A 106 7.20 -10.95 1.17
N ALA A 107 7.65 -10.20 0.15
CA ALA A 107 7.97 -8.78 0.27
C ALA A 107 6.72 -7.91 0.46
N SER A 108 5.55 -8.41 0.06
CA SER A 108 4.29 -7.69 0.17
C SER A 108 3.65 -7.95 1.53
N SER A 109 3.15 -6.89 2.18
CA SER A 109 2.47 -6.99 3.47
C SER A 109 1.09 -7.68 3.39
N ASP A 110 0.58 -7.92 2.19
CA ASP A 110 -0.72 -8.51 1.91
C ASP A 110 -0.61 -9.48 0.71
N LEU A 111 -1.20 -10.68 0.82
CA LEU A 111 -1.16 -11.71 -0.21
C LEU A 111 -1.78 -11.25 -1.53
N LYS A 112 -2.87 -10.48 -1.47
CA LYS A 112 -3.53 -9.92 -2.65
C LYS A 112 -2.62 -8.91 -3.34
N LEU A 113 -1.94 -8.04 -2.57
CA LEU A 113 -0.96 -7.10 -3.13
C LEU A 113 0.25 -7.84 -3.73
N GLY A 114 0.70 -8.91 -3.09
CA GLY A 114 1.76 -9.78 -3.61
C GLY A 114 1.38 -10.43 -4.94
N LEU A 115 0.18 -11.01 -5.02
CA LEU A 115 -0.33 -11.62 -6.25
C LEU A 115 -0.55 -10.58 -7.36
N ILE A 116 -1.03 -9.39 -7.04
CA ILE A 116 -1.13 -8.27 -7.99
C ILE A 116 0.25 -7.89 -8.51
N SER A 117 1.27 -7.85 -7.65
CA SER A 117 2.65 -7.49 -8.05
C SER A 117 3.27 -8.55 -8.97
N VAL A 118 3.12 -9.83 -8.63
CA VAL A 118 3.59 -10.95 -9.47
C VAL A 118 2.85 -10.97 -10.81
N GLY A 119 1.51 -10.82 -10.78
CA GLY A 119 0.68 -10.78 -11.98
C GLY A 119 1.02 -9.58 -12.88
N GLY A 120 1.22 -8.41 -12.28
CA GLY A 120 1.63 -7.18 -12.98
C GLY A 120 3.00 -7.31 -13.64
N PHE A 121 3.98 -7.90 -12.94
CA PHE A 121 5.30 -8.18 -13.51
C PHE A 121 5.22 -9.15 -14.70
N LEU A 122 4.48 -10.26 -14.54
CA LEU A 122 4.26 -11.23 -15.60
C LEU A 122 3.56 -10.59 -16.82
N ALA A 123 2.54 -9.77 -16.59
CA ALA A 123 1.84 -9.04 -17.63
C ALA A 123 2.77 -8.07 -18.37
N ALA A 124 3.60 -7.31 -17.64
CA ALA A 124 4.58 -6.40 -18.24
C ALA A 124 5.58 -7.16 -19.14
N VAL A 125 6.15 -8.27 -18.64
CA VAL A 125 7.05 -9.12 -19.42
C VAL A 125 6.36 -9.64 -20.68
N LEU A 126 5.12 -10.11 -20.58
CA LEU A 126 4.37 -10.64 -21.70
C LEU A 126 4.05 -9.56 -22.75
N VAL A 127 3.63 -8.37 -22.30
CA VAL A 127 3.36 -7.22 -23.18
C VAL A 127 4.63 -6.82 -23.93
N PHE A 128 5.77 -6.68 -23.24
CA PHE A 128 7.03 -6.36 -23.92
C PHE A 128 7.52 -7.48 -24.82
N ALA A 129 7.30 -8.74 -24.46
CA ALA A 129 7.67 -9.87 -25.31
C ALA A 129 6.87 -9.88 -26.62
N VAL A 130 5.55 -9.68 -26.53
CA VAL A 130 4.65 -9.59 -27.70
C VAL A 130 5.00 -8.38 -28.55
N ALA A 131 5.22 -7.21 -27.94
CA ALA A 131 5.59 -5.99 -28.66
C ALA A 131 6.95 -6.14 -29.35
N SER A 132 7.95 -6.72 -28.68
CA SER A 132 9.27 -6.99 -29.25
C SER A 132 9.18 -7.99 -30.39
N PHE A 133 8.37 -9.04 -30.26
CA PHE A 133 8.17 -10.03 -31.31
C PHE A 133 7.49 -9.42 -32.54
N ALA A 134 6.46 -8.61 -32.31
CA ALA A 134 5.78 -7.86 -33.37
C ALA A 134 6.74 -6.90 -34.07
N ALA A 135 7.58 -6.17 -33.31
CA ALA A 135 8.59 -5.27 -33.85
C ALA A 135 9.62 -6.01 -34.72
N VAL A 136 10.15 -7.16 -34.26
CA VAL A 136 11.08 -7.98 -35.06
C VAL A 136 10.42 -8.50 -36.33
N LYS A 137 9.14 -8.91 -36.26
CA LYS A 137 8.37 -9.38 -37.43
C LYS A 137 8.11 -8.25 -38.43
N LEU A 138 7.73 -7.07 -37.95
CA LEU A 138 7.52 -5.86 -38.77
C LEU A 138 8.83 -5.39 -39.41
N LEU A 139 9.95 -5.42 -38.66
CA LEU A 139 11.26 -5.08 -39.19
C LEU A 139 11.65 -6.04 -40.34
N ARG A 140 11.41 -7.35 -40.18
CA ARG A 140 11.67 -8.31 -41.25
C ARG A 140 10.78 -8.08 -42.48
N ALA A 141 9.51 -7.73 -42.28
CA ALA A 141 8.57 -7.52 -43.38
C ALA A 141 8.81 -6.19 -44.14
N SER A 142 9.29 -5.15 -43.45
CA SER A 142 9.53 -3.82 -44.03
C SER A 142 10.83 -3.73 -44.83
N VAL A 143 11.81 -4.60 -44.57
CA VAL A 143 13.10 -4.59 -45.25
C VAL A 143 13.02 -5.45 -46.50
N ASN A 144 12.76 -4.79 -47.63
CA ASN A 144 12.80 -5.40 -48.94
C ASN A 144 14.26 -5.70 -49.33
N GLU A 145 14.63 -6.98 -49.35
CA GLU A 145 15.99 -7.44 -49.64
C GLU A 145 16.50 -7.04 -51.04
N ALA A 146 15.60 -6.69 -51.95
CA ALA A 146 15.95 -6.26 -53.32
C ALA A 146 16.35 -4.78 -53.43
N THR A 147 15.88 -3.92 -52.52
CA THR A 147 16.06 -2.46 -52.60
C THR A 147 16.80 -1.86 -51.41
N ALA A 148 16.90 -2.58 -50.29
CA ALA A 148 17.57 -2.10 -49.09
C ALA A 148 19.11 -2.18 -49.20
N PRO A 149 19.86 -1.25 -48.58
CA PRO A 149 21.31 -1.32 -48.49
C PRO A 149 21.79 -2.62 -47.83
N ARG A 150 22.91 -3.18 -48.34
CA ARG A 150 23.44 -4.48 -47.87
C ARG A 150 23.68 -4.54 -46.36
N TRP A 151 24.13 -3.46 -45.74
CA TRP A 151 24.37 -3.40 -44.29
C TRP A 151 23.06 -3.54 -43.48
N LEU A 152 21.95 -2.99 -43.98
CA LEU A 152 20.65 -3.01 -43.33
C LEU A 152 20.03 -4.41 -43.44
N VAL A 153 20.14 -5.05 -44.61
CA VAL A 153 19.72 -6.44 -44.82
C VAL A 153 20.50 -7.41 -43.93
N LEU A 154 21.81 -7.21 -43.78
CA LEU A 154 22.63 -8.05 -42.91
C LEU A 154 22.27 -7.88 -41.43
N ALA A 155 22.06 -6.65 -40.96
CA ALA A 155 21.66 -6.37 -39.59
C ALA A 155 20.27 -6.95 -39.26
N THR A 156 19.31 -6.82 -40.18
CA THR A 156 17.93 -7.32 -39.97
C THR A 156 17.88 -8.85 -40.04
N ARG A 157 18.66 -9.48 -40.93
CA ARG A 157 18.83 -10.94 -40.95
C ARG A 157 19.47 -11.47 -39.66
N GLN A 158 20.48 -10.79 -39.13
CA GLN A 158 21.11 -11.20 -37.87
C GLN A 158 20.12 -11.15 -36.70
N LEU A 159 19.33 -10.08 -36.60
CA LEU A 159 18.34 -9.90 -35.53
C LEU A 159 17.14 -10.87 -35.67
N SER A 160 16.68 -11.10 -36.91
CA SER A 160 15.53 -11.97 -37.18
C SER A 160 15.87 -13.46 -37.28
N ALA A 161 17.15 -13.85 -37.43
CA ALA A 161 17.57 -15.25 -37.43
C ALA A 161 17.36 -15.94 -36.07
N ARG A 162 17.39 -15.17 -34.97
CA ARG A 162 17.19 -15.68 -33.60
C ARG A 162 16.18 -14.81 -32.83
N PRO A 163 14.91 -14.79 -33.26
CA PRO A 163 13.92 -13.83 -32.76
C PRO A 163 13.65 -14.01 -31.25
N ALA A 164 13.73 -15.23 -30.72
CA ALA A 164 13.55 -15.48 -29.29
C ALA A 164 14.61 -14.77 -28.43
N TYR A 165 15.88 -14.77 -28.83
CA TYR A 165 16.95 -14.10 -28.10
C TYR A 165 16.78 -12.57 -28.14
N ALA A 166 16.46 -12.03 -29.32
CA ALA A 166 16.18 -10.60 -29.48
C ALA A 166 14.99 -10.16 -28.61
N VAL A 167 13.89 -10.93 -28.61
CA VAL A 167 12.70 -10.65 -27.80
C VAL A 167 13.03 -10.67 -26.31
N VAL A 168 13.76 -11.68 -25.82
CA VAL A 168 14.16 -11.75 -24.40
C VAL A 168 15.04 -10.57 -24.01
N GLN A 169 16.01 -10.18 -24.85
CA GLN A 169 16.92 -9.08 -24.56
C GLN A 169 16.20 -7.71 -24.55
N ILE A 170 15.37 -7.44 -25.56
CA ILE A 170 14.59 -6.20 -25.63
C ILE A 170 13.61 -6.14 -24.46
N SER A 171 12.93 -7.24 -24.14
CA SER A 171 11.99 -7.29 -23.01
C SER A 171 12.69 -7.09 -21.67
N ALA A 172 13.86 -7.71 -21.45
CA ALA A 172 14.63 -7.51 -20.22
C ALA A 172 15.07 -6.05 -20.07
N LEU A 173 15.54 -5.40 -21.14
CA LEU A 173 15.90 -3.99 -21.13
C LEU A 173 14.67 -3.11 -20.88
N ALA A 174 13.55 -3.39 -21.54
CA ALA A 174 12.31 -2.64 -21.39
C ALA A 174 11.74 -2.75 -19.97
N VAL A 175 11.78 -3.93 -19.35
CA VAL A 175 11.39 -4.12 -17.95
C VAL A 175 12.32 -3.36 -17.00
N GLY A 176 13.63 -3.36 -17.25
CA GLY A 176 14.58 -2.55 -16.49
C GLY A 176 14.31 -1.04 -16.59
N LEU A 177 14.03 -0.55 -17.80
CA LEU A 177 13.65 0.84 -18.04
C LEU A 177 12.29 1.18 -17.41
N LEU A 178 11.31 0.27 -17.48
CA LEU A 178 10.02 0.41 -16.81
C LEU A 178 10.21 0.58 -15.30
N ALA A 179 11.07 -0.23 -14.67
CA ALA A 179 11.36 -0.11 -13.24
C ALA A 179 11.94 1.27 -12.89
N LEU A 180 12.89 1.78 -13.69
CA LEU A 180 13.44 3.13 -13.51
C LEU A 180 12.38 4.22 -13.72
N MET A 181 11.53 4.08 -14.75
CA MET A 181 10.46 5.03 -15.04
C MET A 181 9.39 5.04 -13.95
N LEU A 182 9.02 3.87 -13.42
CA LEU A 182 8.11 3.74 -12.29
C LEU A 182 8.66 4.43 -11.05
N LEU A 183 9.97 4.32 -10.79
CA LEU A 183 10.61 5.04 -9.68
C LEU A 183 10.47 6.56 -9.83
N VAL A 184 10.68 7.08 -11.04
CA VAL A 184 10.53 8.51 -11.32
C VAL A 184 9.07 8.95 -11.19
N LEU A 185 8.14 8.18 -11.76
CA LEU A 185 6.69 8.43 -11.67
C LEU A 185 6.21 8.44 -10.22
N LEU A 186 6.55 7.42 -9.44
CA LEU A 186 6.16 7.32 -8.04
C LEU A 186 6.69 8.51 -7.22
N ARG A 187 7.92 8.96 -7.49
CA ARG A 187 8.48 10.15 -6.83
C ARG A 187 7.65 11.41 -7.13
N THR A 188 7.25 11.62 -8.38
CA THR A 188 6.52 12.84 -8.77
C THR A 188 5.04 12.79 -8.41
N ASP A 189 4.40 11.64 -8.58
CA ASP A 189 2.97 11.45 -8.35
C ASP A 189 2.61 11.49 -6.87
N LEU A 190 3.43 10.95 -5.99
CA LEU A 190 3.12 11.00 -4.56
C LEU A 190 3.10 12.44 -4.04
N ILE A 191 4.02 13.29 -4.52
CA ILE A 191 4.10 14.69 -4.09
C ILE A 191 2.97 15.52 -4.71
N SER A 192 2.67 15.33 -5.99
CA SER A 192 1.57 16.05 -6.66
C SER A 192 0.21 15.62 -6.13
N SER A 193 -0.02 14.31 -5.97
CA SER A 193 -1.29 13.76 -5.46
C SER A 193 -1.53 14.19 -4.02
N TRP A 194 -0.49 14.19 -3.17
CA TRP A 194 -0.63 14.69 -1.80
C TRP A 194 -1.01 16.18 -1.76
N ARG A 195 -0.42 17.01 -2.63
CA ARG A 195 -0.79 18.44 -2.75
C ARG A 195 -2.19 18.65 -3.32
N GLN A 196 -2.66 17.76 -4.19
CA GLN A 196 -4.00 17.84 -4.80
C GLN A 196 -5.10 17.23 -3.92
N ALA A 197 -4.75 16.34 -2.99
CA ALA A 197 -5.69 15.68 -2.10
C ALA A 197 -6.33 16.65 -1.08
N THR A 198 -5.69 17.79 -0.79
CA THR A 198 -6.25 18.80 0.11
C THR A 198 -7.00 19.86 -0.70
N PRO A 199 -8.33 20.02 -0.52
CA PRO A 199 -9.10 21.08 -1.16
C PRO A 199 -8.48 22.46 -0.96
N ALA A 200 -8.60 23.33 -1.96
CA ALA A 200 -8.02 24.66 -1.88
C ALA A 200 -8.58 25.50 -0.72
N ASP A 201 -9.76 25.16 -0.19
CA ASP A 201 -10.47 25.79 0.93
C ASP A 201 -10.43 24.99 2.24
N ALA A 202 -9.65 23.90 2.29
CA ALA A 202 -9.56 23.04 3.45
C ALA A 202 -9.09 23.77 4.72
N PRO A 203 -9.61 23.41 5.91
CA PRO A 203 -9.10 23.90 7.18
C PRO A 203 -7.59 23.67 7.36
N ASN A 204 -6.89 24.66 7.90
CA ASN A 204 -5.44 24.59 8.18
C ASN A 204 -5.11 24.73 9.68
N ARG A 205 -6.11 24.96 10.54
CA ARG A 205 -5.97 25.04 11.99
C ARG A 205 -7.06 24.21 12.66
N PHE A 206 -6.64 23.44 13.66
CA PHE A 206 -7.53 22.63 14.50
C PHE A 206 -7.36 23.07 15.95
N VAL A 207 -8.48 23.29 16.62
CA VAL A 207 -8.51 23.58 18.06
C VAL A 207 -9.37 22.52 18.71
N ILE A 208 -8.83 21.84 19.71
CA ILE A 208 -9.46 20.76 20.45
C ILE A 208 -9.62 21.16 21.92
N ASN A 209 -10.45 20.42 22.65
CA ASN A 209 -10.67 20.63 24.08
C ASN A 209 -11.16 22.04 24.43
N VAL A 210 -11.96 22.66 23.56
CA VAL A 210 -12.62 23.92 23.91
C VAL A 210 -13.75 23.60 24.88
N GLN A 211 -13.71 24.18 26.07
CA GLN A 211 -14.70 23.87 27.10
C GLN A 211 -16.04 24.54 26.78
N PRO A 212 -17.18 23.98 27.24
CA PRO A 212 -18.51 24.53 26.98
C PRO A 212 -18.62 26.02 27.31
N GLU A 213 -18.02 26.46 28.41
CA GLU A 213 -18.05 27.85 28.91
C GLU A 213 -17.22 28.80 28.02
N GLN A 214 -16.27 28.26 27.25
CA GLN A 214 -15.42 29.00 26.33
C GLN A 214 -16.02 29.11 24.92
N SER A 215 -17.07 28.36 24.63
CA SER A 215 -17.62 28.18 23.27
C SER A 215 -17.99 29.49 22.59
N ASP A 216 -18.77 30.33 23.26
CA ASP A 216 -19.30 31.55 22.67
C ASP A 216 -18.19 32.58 22.44
N ALA A 217 -17.32 32.77 23.43
CA ALA A 217 -16.17 33.67 23.33
C ALA A 217 -15.20 33.23 22.21
N PHE A 218 -14.96 31.92 22.07
CA PHE A 218 -14.10 31.38 21.03
C PHE A 218 -14.70 31.58 19.62
N GLN A 219 -15.97 31.25 19.43
CA GLN A 219 -16.64 31.46 18.14
C GLN A 219 -16.70 32.94 17.75
N GLN A 220 -16.89 33.84 18.73
CA GLN A 220 -16.86 35.27 18.48
C GLN A 220 -15.46 35.73 18.07
N ALA A 221 -14.41 35.32 18.78
CA ALA A 221 -13.03 35.64 18.43
C ALA A 221 -12.65 35.17 17.02
N LEU A 222 -13.13 34.01 16.57
CA LEU A 222 -12.93 33.55 15.20
C LEU A 222 -13.62 34.45 14.17
N ARG A 223 -14.88 34.83 14.42
CA ARG A 223 -15.65 35.71 13.52
C ARG A 223 -15.02 37.10 13.44
N ASP A 224 -14.59 37.65 14.57
CA ASP A 224 -13.92 38.95 14.66
C ASP A 224 -12.55 38.92 13.95
N GLY A 225 -11.87 37.78 13.98
CA GLY A 225 -10.65 37.50 13.22
C GLY A 225 -10.85 37.29 11.71
N GLY A 226 -12.08 37.45 11.19
CA GLY A 226 -12.40 37.33 9.77
C GLY A 226 -12.69 35.90 9.28
N VAL A 227 -12.75 34.92 10.18
CA VAL A 227 -13.07 33.53 9.83
C VAL A 227 -14.57 33.39 9.57
N LYS A 228 -14.96 33.31 8.30
CA LYS A 228 -16.37 33.23 7.86
C LYS A 228 -16.98 31.83 7.98
N LYS A 229 -16.15 30.78 7.90
CA LYS A 229 -16.57 29.38 7.92
C LYS A 229 -15.63 28.61 8.85
N PHE A 230 -16.20 27.88 9.77
CA PHE A 230 -15.48 26.98 10.66
C PHE A 230 -16.39 25.81 11.01
N ASP A 231 -15.79 24.64 11.14
CA ASP A 231 -16.46 23.49 11.70
C ASP A 231 -16.59 23.70 13.21
N TRP A 232 -17.71 23.31 13.78
CA TRP A 232 -17.93 23.37 15.22
C TRP A 232 -18.75 22.16 15.64
N TYR A 233 -18.11 21.24 16.35
CA TYR A 233 -18.76 19.99 16.78
C TYR A 233 -18.42 19.66 18.23
N PRO A 234 -19.41 19.13 18.98
CA PRO A 234 -19.12 18.52 20.28
C PRO A 234 -18.34 17.21 20.05
N MET A 235 -17.41 16.94 20.95
CA MET A 235 -16.56 15.78 20.99
C MET A 235 -16.82 15.04 22.31
N ILE A 236 -17.37 13.84 22.17
CA ILE A 236 -17.78 12.96 23.26
C ILE A 236 -16.89 11.72 23.21
N ARG A 237 -16.28 11.35 24.33
CA ARG A 237 -15.50 10.11 24.43
C ARG A 237 -16.42 8.98 24.85
N GLY A 238 -16.45 7.89 24.10
CA GLY A 238 -17.24 6.72 24.46
C GLY A 238 -16.63 5.41 23.98
N ARG A 239 -16.73 4.37 24.80
CA ARG A 239 -16.24 3.03 24.48
C ARG A 239 -17.37 2.16 23.97
N LEU A 240 -17.15 1.44 22.87
CA LEU A 240 -18.12 0.43 22.41
C LEU A 240 -18.04 -0.78 23.36
N VAL A 241 -19.15 -1.11 24.02
CA VAL A 241 -19.19 -2.22 24.99
C VAL A 241 -20.07 -3.38 24.53
N ALA A 242 -21.06 -3.15 23.67
CA ALA A 242 -21.89 -4.21 23.11
C ALA A 242 -22.41 -3.91 21.71
N VAL A 243 -22.62 -4.97 20.92
CA VAL A 243 -23.29 -4.94 19.62
C VAL A 243 -24.43 -5.95 19.66
N ASN A 244 -25.65 -5.53 19.36
CA ASN A 244 -26.87 -6.35 19.40
C ASN A 244 -27.05 -7.11 20.74
N GLY A 245 -26.64 -6.47 21.84
CA GLY A 245 -26.72 -7.04 23.20
C GLY A 245 -25.60 -8.03 23.56
N LYS A 246 -24.72 -8.41 22.61
CA LYS A 246 -23.52 -9.19 22.89
C LYS A 246 -22.39 -8.25 23.29
N ALA A 247 -21.75 -8.52 24.44
CA ALA A 247 -20.55 -7.78 24.84
C ALA A 247 -19.46 -7.93 23.78
N VAL A 248 -18.74 -6.84 23.51
CA VAL A 248 -17.70 -6.79 22.49
C VAL A 248 -16.36 -6.58 23.18
N THR A 249 -15.42 -7.48 22.90
CA THR A 249 -14.05 -7.43 23.38
C THR A 249 -13.08 -7.48 22.20
N PRO A 250 -11.83 -7.03 22.36
CA PRO A 250 -10.82 -7.16 21.31
C PRO A 250 -10.65 -8.60 20.81
N ASP A 251 -10.84 -9.59 21.68
CA ASP A 251 -10.69 -11.02 21.33
C ASP A 251 -11.81 -11.54 20.40
N ASP A 252 -12.90 -10.80 20.22
CA ASP A 252 -13.96 -11.15 19.27
C ASP A 252 -13.57 -10.89 17.79
N PHE A 253 -12.41 -10.28 17.51
CA PHE A 253 -11.98 -9.93 16.15
C PHE A 253 -10.64 -10.56 15.79
N GLU A 254 -10.51 -11.08 14.58
CA GLU A 254 -9.23 -11.59 14.06
C GLU A 254 -8.31 -10.46 13.53
N ASP A 255 -8.91 -9.38 13.01
CA ASP A 255 -8.18 -8.23 12.44
C ASP A 255 -7.59 -7.33 13.53
N ASP A 256 -6.26 -7.19 13.57
CA ASP A 256 -5.52 -6.30 14.48
C ASP A 256 -6.01 -4.85 14.44
N ARG A 257 -6.54 -4.39 13.30
CA ARG A 257 -7.14 -3.06 13.20
C ARG A 257 -8.46 -3.00 13.99
N ALA A 258 -9.31 -4.00 13.86
CA ALA A 258 -10.57 -4.08 14.60
C ALA A 258 -10.32 -4.16 16.11
N LYS A 259 -9.36 -5.00 16.54
CA LYS A 259 -8.93 -5.10 17.95
C LYS A 259 -8.57 -3.72 18.54
N ARG A 260 -7.70 -2.97 17.86
CA ARG A 260 -7.25 -1.65 18.31
C ARG A 260 -8.35 -0.60 18.32
N LEU A 261 -9.34 -0.70 17.44
CA LEU A 261 -10.47 0.22 17.40
C LEU A 261 -11.41 -0.01 18.59
N VAL A 262 -11.69 -1.26 18.93
CA VAL A 262 -12.59 -1.63 20.03
C VAL A 262 -11.96 -1.42 21.41
N ASP A 263 -10.65 -1.64 21.53
CA ASP A 263 -9.91 -1.44 22.77
C ASP A 263 -9.85 0.04 23.22
N ARG A 264 -10.10 0.97 22.29
CA ARG A 264 -9.99 2.41 22.51
C ARG A 264 -11.36 3.07 22.64
N GLU A 265 -11.37 4.23 23.30
CA GLU A 265 -12.51 5.13 23.26
C GLU A 265 -12.61 5.82 21.90
N PHE A 266 -13.81 5.79 21.33
CA PHE A 266 -14.14 6.49 20.11
C PHE A 266 -14.38 7.98 20.39
N ASN A 267 -14.06 8.79 19.38
CA ASN A 267 -14.53 10.16 19.29
C ASN A 267 -15.92 10.13 18.66
N LEU A 268 -16.93 10.25 19.51
CA LEU A 268 -18.33 10.38 19.15
C LEU A 268 -18.67 11.88 19.03
N SER A 269 -19.72 12.18 18.29
CA SER A 269 -20.26 13.55 18.19
C SER A 269 -21.76 13.51 18.00
N ASN A 270 -22.41 14.65 18.08
CA ASN A 270 -23.83 14.80 17.78
C ASN A 270 -24.05 16.05 16.94
N SER A 271 -25.04 15.99 16.06
CA SER A 271 -25.52 17.14 15.29
C SER A 271 -26.93 16.84 14.80
N ALA A 272 -27.85 17.80 14.87
CA ALA A 272 -29.16 17.61 14.24
C ALA A 272 -29.03 17.60 12.71
N GLN A 273 -28.18 18.47 12.17
CA GLN A 273 -27.95 18.61 10.73
C GLN A 273 -26.85 17.65 10.28
N GLN A 274 -27.06 17.01 9.13
CA GLN A 274 -26.04 16.16 8.52
C GLN A 274 -24.84 17.04 8.11
N PRO A 275 -23.60 16.65 8.43
CA PRO A 275 -22.41 17.34 7.94
C PRO A 275 -22.39 17.37 6.41
N THR A 276 -22.20 18.54 5.81
CA THR A 276 -22.28 18.76 4.35
C THR A 276 -21.22 17.99 3.58
N HIS A 277 -20.07 17.74 4.20
CA HIS A 277 -18.93 17.00 3.63
C HIS A 277 -19.05 15.48 3.78
N ASN A 278 -20.11 14.98 4.42
CA ASN A 278 -20.32 13.54 4.62
C ASN A 278 -21.51 13.05 3.79
N GLN A 279 -21.27 12.11 2.88
CA GLN A 279 -22.32 11.51 2.06
C GLN A 279 -22.94 10.31 2.79
N VAL A 280 -24.27 10.27 2.91
CA VAL A 280 -24.99 9.07 3.39
C VAL A 280 -25.04 8.06 2.24
N VAL A 281 -24.47 6.88 2.46
CA VAL A 281 -24.38 5.80 1.46
C VAL A 281 -25.44 4.71 1.66
N ALA A 282 -25.98 4.58 2.89
CA ALA A 282 -27.06 3.65 3.19
C ALA A 282 -27.93 4.19 4.34
N GLY A 283 -29.21 3.81 4.33
CA GLY A 283 -30.19 4.27 5.33
C GLY A 283 -30.58 5.74 5.15
N ARG A 284 -30.94 6.42 6.25
CA ARG A 284 -31.40 7.80 6.23
C ARG A 284 -30.92 8.56 7.46
N TRP A 285 -30.43 9.78 7.25
CA TRP A 285 -30.21 10.73 8.33
C TRP A 285 -31.51 11.46 8.66
N THR A 286 -32.01 11.31 9.87
CA THR A 286 -33.23 11.99 10.33
C THR A 286 -32.87 12.92 11.49
N ALA A 287 -33.00 14.23 11.27
CA ALA A 287 -32.69 15.22 12.30
C ALA A 287 -33.61 15.07 13.52
N GLY A 288 -33.02 15.02 14.71
CA GLY A 288 -33.73 14.87 15.98
C GLY A 288 -34.16 13.45 16.33
N GLU A 289 -33.78 12.44 15.54
CA GLU A 289 -34.11 11.04 15.83
C GLU A 289 -33.36 10.55 17.07
N LYS A 290 -34.10 10.24 18.14
CA LYS A 290 -33.55 9.69 19.38
C LYS A 290 -33.13 8.23 19.18
N ASP A 291 -32.16 7.78 19.97
CA ASP A 291 -31.64 6.40 19.96
C ASP A 291 -31.17 5.93 18.58
N ALA A 292 -30.75 6.88 17.74
CA ALA A 292 -30.23 6.65 16.40
C ALA A 292 -28.77 7.09 16.31
N ILE A 293 -27.99 6.39 15.50
CA ILE A 293 -26.61 6.73 15.19
C ILE A 293 -26.31 6.54 13.71
N SER A 294 -25.37 7.36 13.26
CA SER A 294 -24.82 7.35 11.92
C SER A 294 -23.35 6.93 11.95
N VAL A 295 -23.05 5.78 11.38
CA VAL A 295 -21.73 5.13 11.47
C VAL A 295 -20.96 5.29 10.16
N GLU A 296 -19.65 5.48 10.27
CA GLU A 296 -18.75 5.55 9.12
C GLU A 296 -18.65 4.18 8.41
N GLU A 297 -18.69 4.18 7.08
CA GLU A 297 -18.76 2.97 6.25
C GLU A 297 -17.54 2.03 6.48
N GLY A 298 -16.34 2.58 6.58
CA GLY A 298 -15.11 1.85 6.90
C GLY A 298 -15.16 1.18 8.27
N LEU A 299 -15.58 1.90 9.30
CA LEU A 299 -15.78 1.34 10.64
C LEU A 299 -16.82 0.22 10.62
N ALA A 300 -17.95 0.42 9.94
CA ALA A 300 -18.98 -0.60 9.80
C ALA A 300 -18.45 -1.85 9.11
N LYS A 301 -17.64 -1.72 8.06
CA LYS A 301 -16.98 -2.86 7.38
C LYS A 301 -15.96 -3.57 8.29
N THR A 302 -15.11 -2.82 8.98
CA THR A 302 -14.07 -3.38 9.86
C THR A 302 -14.67 -4.12 11.04
N LEU A 303 -15.77 -3.63 11.62
CA LEU A 303 -16.45 -4.26 12.76
C LEU A 303 -17.62 -5.18 12.36
N GLY A 304 -17.87 -5.37 11.06
CA GLY A 304 -18.95 -6.22 10.56
C GLY A 304 -20.37 -5.72 10.88
N LEU A 305 -20.53 -4.41 11.14
CA LEU A 305 -21.80 -3.79 11.51
C LEU A 305 -22.72 -3.61 10.30
N LYS A 306 -24.02 -3.75 10.51
CA LYS A 306 -25.06 -3.60 9.50
C LYS A 306 -26.06 -2.52 9.88
N LEU A 307 -26.75 -2.02 8.85
CA LEU A 307 -27.86 -1.11 9.06
C LEU A 307 -28.93 -1.80 9.92
N GLY A 308 -29.35 -1.13 10.99
CA GLY A 308 -30.33 -1.64 11.94
C GLY A 308 -29.75 -2.33 13.18
N ASP A 309 -28.44 -2.59 13.23
CA ASP A 309 -27.79 -3.09 14.44
C ASP A 309 -27.86 -2.07 15.57
N ARG A 310 -27.83 -2.56 16.81
CA ARG A 310 -27.79 -1.76 18.03
C ARG A 310 -26.38 -1.74 18.61
N LEU A 311 -25.83 -0.54 18.80
CA LEU A 311 -24.56 -0.33 19.48
C LEU A 311 -24.81 0.22 20.87
N ARG A 312 -24.09 -0.32 21.85
CA ARG A 312 -24.05 0.20 23.22
C ARG A 312 -22.71 0.85 23.46
N PHE A 313 -22.72 2.13 23.78
CA PHE A 313 -21.55 2.89 24.19
C PHE A 313 -21.59 3.14 25.70
N ASP A 314 -20.43 3.03 26.35
CA ASP A 314 -20.19 3.57 27.68
C ASP A 314 -19.58 4.97 27.52
N ILE A 315 -20.32 5.99 27.95
CA ILE A 315 -19.93 7.40 27.90
C ILE A 315 -19.84 7.89 29.34
N ALA A 316 -18.61 8.04 29.86
CA ALA A 316 -18.35 8.46 31.24
C ALA A 316 -19.13 7.66 32.32
N GLY A 317 -19.28 6.35 32.12
CA GLY A 317 -19.99 5.45 33.04
C GLY A 317 -21.48 5.29 32.73
N GLN A 318 -22.03 6.03 31.75
CA GLN A 318 -23.42 5.91 31.33
C GLN A 318 -23.53 5.06 30.06
N LEU A 319 -24.39 4.04 30.13
CA LEU A 319 -24.66 3.18 28.98
C LEU A 319 -25.70 3.83 28.06
N ASN A 320 -25.31 4.09 26.82
CA ASN A 320 -26.16 4.63 25.78
C ASN A 320 -26.36 3.59 24.66
N ASP A 321 -27.60 3.16 24.45
CA ASP A 321 -27.98 2.26 23.37
C ASP A 321 -28.53 3.05 22.18
N ALA A 322 -27.98 2.82 20.99
CA ALA A 322 -28.47 3.45 19.77
C ALA A 322 -28.44 2.51 18.56
N LYS A 323 -29.40 2.70 17.66
CA LYS A 323 -29.56 1.92 16.43
C LYS A 323 -28.87 2.58 15.25
N ILE A 324 -28.18 1.81 14.42
CA ILE A 324 -27.60 2.30 13.17
C ILE A 324 -28.71 2.58 12.17
N THR A 325 -29.02 3.86 11.93
CA THR A 325 -30.06 4.31 10.98
C THR A 325 -29.48 4.82 9.66
N SER A 326 -28.19 5.15 9.64
CA SER A 326 -27.48 5.53 8.43
C SER A 326 -26.01 5.13 8.46
N LEU A 327 -25.46 4.89 7.27
CA LEU A 327 -24.02 4.74 7.05
C LEU A 327 -23.52 5.93 6.23
N ARG A 328 -22.37 6.49 6.62
CA ARG A 328 -21.75 7.64 5.97
C ARG A 328 -20.41 7.27 5.37
N LYS A 329 -20.15 7.76 4.17
CA LYS A 329 -18.80 7.83 3.61
C LYS A 329 -18.15 9.10 4.11
N VAL A 330 -17.07 8.95 4.86
CA VAL A 330 -16.31 10.05 5.46
C VAL A 330 -14.98 10.17 4.72
N ASP A 331 -14.69 11.37 4.23
CA ASP A 331 -13.38 11.69 3.66
C ASP A 331 -12.44 12.23 4.74
N TRP A 332 -11.64 11.34 5.32
CA TRP A 332 -10.61 11.68 6.31
C TRP A 332 -9.49 12.56 5.75
N GLY A 333 -9.35 12.68 4.42
CA GLY A 333 -8.38 13.55 3.74
C GLY A 333 -8.86 15.00 3.58
N SER A 334 -10.15 15.27 3.80
CA SER A 334 -10.77 16.59 3.59
C SER A 334 -10.31 17.68 4.57
N MET A 335 -9.62 17.31 5.65
CA MET A 335 -9.25 18.19 6.78
C MET A 335 -10.45 18.82 7.52
N HIS A 336 -11.68 18.44 7.21
CA HIS A 336 -12.84 18.80 8.04
C HIS A 336 -12.91 17.93 9.29
N VAL A 337 -13.55 18.45 10.34
CA VAL A 337 -13.82 17.67 11.54
C VAL A 337 -14.75 16.52 11.19
N ASN A 338 -14.36 15.31 11.59
CA ASN A 338 -15.08 14.08 11.30
C ASN A 338 -15.08 13.10 12.47
N PHE A 339 -16.10 12.25 12.50
CA PHE A 339 -16.33 11.29 13.58
C PHE A 339 -16.80 9.95 13.02
N PHE A 340 -16.30 8.87 13.63
CA PHE A 340 -16.67 7.50 13.29
C PHE A 340 -18.16 7.21 13.54
N VAL A 341 -18.71 7.80 14.60
CA VAL A 341 -20.13 7.65 14.98
C VAL A 341 -20.67 9.01 15.35
N MET A 342 -21.85 9.34 14.80
CA MET A 342 -22.55 10.59 15.11
C MET A 342 -24.01 10.32 15.49
N TYR A 343 -24.49 10.99 16.53
CA TYR A 343 -25.90 11.00 16.90
C TYR A 343 -26.62 12.13 16.13
N PRO A 344 -27.74 11.86 15.44
CA PRO A 344 -28.44 12.86 14.64
C PRO A 344 -29.33 13.79 15.49
N VAL A 345 -28.89 14.15 16.69
CA VAL A 345 -29.60 15.02 17.65
C VAL A 345 -28.80 16.29 17.95
N ALA A 346 -29.49 17.37 18.31
CA ALA A 346 -28.86 18.64 18.64
C ALA A 346 -27.99 18.58 19.90
N GLN A 347 -28.38 17.75 20.87
CA GLN A 347 -27.65 17.56 22.12
C GLN A 347 -27.88 16.14 22.65
N LEU A 348 -26.83 15.53 23.21
CA LEU A 348 -26.95 14.35 24.05
C LEU A 348 -27.04 14.83 25.51
N ALA A 349 -28.06 14.38 26.24
CA ALA A 349 -28.23 14.76 27.65
C ALA A 349 -27.18 14.07 28.53
N ASP A 350 -26.77 14.75 29.61
CA ASP A 350 -25.99 14.20 30.72
C ASP A 350 -24.63 13.55 30.36
N VAL A 351 -24.02 13.95 29.24
CA VAL A 351 -22.67 13.50 28.85
C VAL A 351 -21.64 14.62 28.92
N PRO A 352 -20.40 14.34 29.37
CA PRO A 352 -19.31 15.31 29.28
C PRO A 352 -18.97 15.60 27.82
N VAL A 353 -18.92 16.88 27.47
CA VAL A 353 -18.57 17.33 26.11
C VAL A 353 -17.43 18.33 26.16
N SER A 354 -16.51 18.21 25.21
CA SER A 354 -15.63 19.30 24.80
C SER A 354 -15.91 19.62 23.35
N TYR A 355 -15.47 20.77 22.85
CA TYR A 355 -15.67 21.14 21.45
C TYR A 355 -14.38 21.08 20.67
N ILE A 356 -14.54 20.76 19.38
CA ILE A 356 -13.49 20.80 18.38
C ILE A 356 -13.92 21.75 17.25
N SER A 357 -12.96 22.53 16.77
CA SER A 357 -13.12 23.39 15.62
C SER A 357 -12.01 23.17 14.61
N ALA A 358 -12.38 23.17 13.33
CA ALA A 358 -11.44 23.28 12.23
C ALA A 358 -11.80 24.49 11.39
N PHE A 359 -10.81 25.32 11.09
CA PHE A 359 -11.01 26.50 10.27
C PHE A 359 -9.78 26.81 9.44
N ARG A 360 -9.98 27.73 8.49
CA ARG A 360 -8.90 28.31 7.72
C ARG A 360 -8.71 29.76 8.13
N ALA A 361 -7.51 30.09 8.57
CA ALA A 361 -7.06 31.45 8.84
C ALA A 361 -6.05 31.92 7.79
#